data_AF-A0A816L948-F1
#
_entry.id   AF-A0A816L948-F1
#
_cell.length_a   1.000
_cell.length_b   1.000
_cell.length_c   1.000
_cell.angle_alpha   90.00
_cell.angle_beta   90.00
_cell.angle_gamma   90.00
#
_symmetry.space_group_name_H-M   'P 1'
#
loop_
_entity.id
_entity.type
_entity.pdbx_description
1 polymer ?
#
loop_
_entity_poly.entity_id
_entity_poly.type
_entity_poly.pdbx_seq_one_letter_code
_entity_poly.pdbx_strand_id
1 'polypeptide(L)'
;MNIDDDDDGPPQLSAETLKALQEWQQEQENNKTNNVPGEDWQLSQFWYNNETATRLMNEVIAILPQNGKCACIACPTVWSLMRKEHPEMDNILFEYDTRFSTDSNSFIEYDYNDDDRIEQNYFSLKHTFDVLIIDPPFLSRECFEKVSRLVKFIGKTTPQCKHIICTGAIQEENIKDFFPGAYRVLFQPQHERNLMNPFACFVDYETKTLNTE
;
A
#
# COMPACT_ATOMS: atom_id res chain seq x y z
N MET A 1 -66.20 19.33 3.77
CA MET A 1 -65.53 20.42 3.03
C MET A 1 -64.92 21.32 4.09
N ASN A 2 -63.61 21.46 4.29
CA ASN A 2 -62.40 21.09 3.54
C ASN A 2 -61.34 20.70 4.59
N ILE A 3 -60.72 19.52 4.54
CA ILE A 3 -59.35 19.24 4.05
C ILE A 3 -58.36 20.32 4.49
N ASP A 4 -57.66 20.03 5.59
CA ASP A 4 -56.50 20.77 6.08
C ASP A 4 -55.31 20.57 5.13
N ASP A 5 -54.59 21.65 4.86
CA ASP A 5 -53.38 21.72 4.03
C ASP A 5 -52.20 21.01 4.71
N ASP A 6 -51.86 19.81 4.26
CA ASP A 6 -50.54 19.21 4.47
C ASP A 6 -49.56 19.79 3.42
N ASP A 7 -48.84 20.84 3.81
CA ASP A 7 -47.66 21.37 3.11
C ASP A 7 -46.48 20.42 3.31
N ASP A 8 -46.55 19.25 2.68
CA ASP A 8 -45.40 18.35 2.52
C ASP A 8 -44.50 18.88 1.40
N GLY A 9 -43.73 19.92 1.72
CA GLY A 9 -42.59 20.33 0.92
C GLY A 9 -41.62 19.16 0.69
N PRO A 10 -40.88 19.12 -0.43
CA PRO A 10 -40.02 17.99 -0.76
C PRO A 10 -39.03 17.73 0.40
N PRO A 11 -38.81 16.45 0.77
CA PRO A 11 -37.97 16.10 1.91
C PRO A 11 -36.57 16.70 1.72
N GLN A 12 -36.16 17.55 2.66
CA GLN A 12 -34.85 18.17 2.67
C GLN A 12 -33.90 17.33 3.52
N LEU A 13 -32.71 17.05 3.00
CA LEU A 13 -31.64 16.42 3.77
C LEU A 13 -31.27 17.32 4.95
N SER A 14 -31.04 16.72 6.12
CA SER A 14 -30.51 17.47 7.26
C SER A 14 -29.13 18.06 6.93
N ALA A 15 -28.75 19.16 7.57
CA ALA A 15 -27.43 19.78 7.37
C ALA A 15 -26.28 18.78 7.66
N GLU A 16 -26.48 17.88 8.61
CA GLU A 16 -25.53 16.81 8.95
C GLU A 16 -25.42 15.78 7.81
N THR A 17 -26.56 15.38 7.22
CA THR A 17 -26.58 14.43 6.10
C THR A 17 -25.97 15.04 4.84
N LEU A 18 -26.23 16.33 4.56
CA LEU A 18 -25.62 17.06 3.45
C LEU A 18 -24.10 17.18 3.61
N LYS A 19 -23.62 17.47 4.82
CA LYS A 19 -22.19 17.54 5.11
C LYS A 19 -21.52 16.18 4.92
N ALA A 20 -22.12 15.12 5.46
CA ALA A 20 -21.61 13.76 5.26
C ALA A 20 -21.61 13.36 3.77
N LEU A 21 -22.62 13.77 2.99
CA LEU A 21 -22.65 13.55 1.55
C LEU A 21 -21.55 14.32 0.81
N GLN A 22 -21.30 15.58 1.19
CA GLN A 22 -20.24 16.40 0.59
C GLN A 22 -18.86 15.83 0.92
N GLU A 23 -18.62 15.43 2.16
CA GLU A 23 -17.39 14.77 2.59
C GLU A 23 -17.18 13.47 1.79
N TRP A 24 -18.21 12.63 1.66
CA TRP A 24 -18.16 11.43 0.84
C TRP A 24 -17.91 11.72 -0.66
N GLN A 25 -18.56 12.74 -1.23
CA GLN A 25 -18.32 13.12 -2.63
C GLN A 25 -16.88 13.59 -2.85
N GLN A 26 -16.34 14.35 -1.89
CA GLN A 26 -14.98 14.87 -1.95
C GLN A 26 -13.93 13.76 -1.74
N GLU A 27 -14.21 12.79 -0.87
CA GLU A 27 -13.42 11.55 -0.74
C GLU A 27 -13.42 10.75 -2.05
N GLN A 28 -14.58 10.63 -2.70
CA GLN A 28 -14.70 9.91 -3.98
C GLN A 28 -14.00 10.65 -5.12
N GLU A 29 -14.01 11.98 -5.12
CA GLU A 29 -13.21 12.77 -6.06
C GLU A 29 -11.71 12.66 -5.77
N ASN A 30 -11.28 12.69 -4.50
CA ASN A 30 -9.89 12.50 -4.12
C ASN A 30 -9.39 11.10 -4.51
N ASN A 31 -10.17 10.05 -4.26
CA ASN A 31 -9.84 8.68 -4.68
C ASN A 31 -9.75 8.54 -6.20
N LYS A 32 -10.62 9.25 -6.96
CA LYS A 32 -10.49 9.38 -8.41
C LYS A 32 -9.21 10.13 -8.82
N THR A 33 -8.82 11.18 -8.10
CA THR A 33 -7.59 11.94 -8.41
C THR A 33 -6.30 11.18 -8.06
N ASN A 34 -6.35 10.26 -7.10
CA ASN A 34 -5.22 9.40 -6.74
C ASN A 34 -5.24 8.06 -7.52
N ASN A 35 -6.18 7.82 -8.44
CA ASN A 35 -6.31 6.54 -9.17
C ASN A 35 -6.31 5.29 -8.27
N VAL A 36 -6.66 5.42 -6.99
CA VAL A 36 -6.81 4.27 -6.09
C VAL A 36 -8.29 3.90 -6.03
N PRO A 37 -8.69 2.70 -6.47
CA PRO A 37 -10.05 2.22 -6.34
C PRO A 37 -10.50 2.14 -4.88
N GLY A 38 -11.81 2.06 -4.65
CA GLY A 38 -12.34 1.78 -3.31
C GLY A 38 -11.90 0.40 -2.79
N GLU A 39 -11.70 0.32 -1.47
CA GLU A 39 -11.29 -0.90 -0.75
C GLU A 39 -12.22 -2.09 -1.05
N ASP A 40 -11.62 -3.26 -1.30
CA ASP A 40 -12.29 -4.56 -1.33
C ASP A 40 -11.84 -5.42 -0.14
N TRP A 41 -12.78 -5.70 0.77
CA TRP A 41 -12.54 -6.51 1.96
C TRP A 41 -12.19 -7.96 1.64
N GLN A 42 -12.62 -8.50 0.48
CA GLN A 42 -12.26 -9.86 0.06
C GLN A 42 -10.79 -9.96 -0.33
N LEU A 43 -10.22 -8.84 -0.79
CA LEU A 43 -8.81 -8.71 -1.14
C LEU A 43 -7.96 -8.26 0.07
N SER A 44 -8.58 -8.06 1.23
CA SER A 44 -7.93 -7.52 2.44
C SER A 44 -7.27 -6.16 2.20
N GLN A 45 -7.94 -5.31 1.43
CA GLN A 45 -7.47 -3.98 1.08
C GLN A 45 -7.82 -2.96 2.16
N PHE A 46 -6.79 -2.32 2.71
CA PHE A 46 -6.93 -1.21 3.65
C PHE A 46 -5.99 -0.09 3.21
N TRP A 47 -6.53 1.10 2.98
CA TRP A 47 -5.72 2.19 2.43
C TRP A 47 -5.02 2.98 3.53
N TYR A 48 -3.70 3.14 3.39
CA TYR A 48 -2.95 4.12 4.18
C TYR A 48 -3.55 5.51 4.06
N ASN A 49 -3.56 6.23 5.18
CA ASN A 49 -3.85 7.66 5.14
C ASN A 49 -2.72 8.42 4.44
N ASN A 50 -3.02 9.66 4.03
CA ASN A 50 -2.07 10.51 3.32
C ASN A 50 -0.73 10.66 4.05
N GLU A 51 -0.74 10.87 5.37
CA GLU A 51 0.49 11.03 6.16
C GLU A 51 1.39 9.79 6.08
N THR A 52 0.81 8.60 6.22
CA THR A 52 1.53 7.32 6.15
C THR A 52 2.13 7.13 4.76
N ALA A 53 1.35 7.35 3.70
CA ALA A 53 1.81 7.23 2.32
C ALA A 53 2.96 8.22 2.03
N THR A 54 2.82 9.48 2.44
CA THR A 54 3.85 10.51 2.27
C THR A 54 5.14 10.16 3.03
N ARG A 55 5.05 9.69 4.27
CA ARG A 55 6.24 9.29 5.05
C ARG A 55 6.97 8.12 4.42
N LEU A 56 6.25 7.10 3.96
CA LEU A 56 6.84 5.95 3.26
C LEU A 56 7.51 6.36 1.95
N MET A 57 6.84 7.20 1.15
CA MET A 57 7.41 7.75 -0.08
C MET A 57 8.70 8.55 0.17
N ASN A 58 8.68 9.46 1.15
CA ASN A 58 9.84 10.28 1.50
C ASN A 58 11.02 9.42 1.95
N GLU A 59 10.76 8.35 2.69
CA GLU A 59 11.79 7.39 3.05
C GLU A 59 12.39 6.76 1.79
N VAL A 60 11.57 6.24 0.88
CA VAL A 60 12.02 5.64 -0.38
C VAL A 60 12.90 6.61 -1.17
N ILE A 61 12.45 7.85 -1.37
CA ILE A 61 13.22 8.88 -2.09
C ILE A 61 14.58 9.12 -1.43
N ALA A 62 14.64 9.14 -0.09
CA ALA A 62 15.87 9.36 0.65
C ALA A 62 16.87 8.20 0.56
N ILE A 63 16.39 6.97 0.32
CA ILE A 63 17.22 5.75 0.36
C ILE A 63 17.51 5.16 -1.03
N LEU A 64 16.73 5.53 -2.05
CA LEU A 64 16.87 5.01 -3.39
C LEU A 64 18.16 5.57 -4.03
N PRO A 65 19.03 4.71 -4.60
CA PRO A 65 20.20 5.19 -5.31
C PRO A 65 19.81 5.94 -6.59
N GLN A 66 20.74 6.72 -7.14
CA GLN A 66 20.55 7.35 -8.45
C GLN A 66 20.24 6.29 -9.52
N ASN A 67 19.14 6.47 -10.26
CA ASN A 67 18.60 5.50 -11.23
C ASN A 67 18.25 4.13 -10.60
N GLY A 68 18.02 4.08 -9.29
CA GLY A 68 17.54 2.90 -8.59
C GLY A 68 16.09 2.56 -8.95
N LYS A 69 15.71 1.31 -8.70
CA LYS A 69 14.35 0.82 -8.95
C LYS A 69 13.64 0.47 -7.65
N CYS A 70 12.39 0.88 -7.54
CA CYS A 70 11.53 0.58 -6.40
C CYS A 70 10.39 -0.35 -6.81
N ALA A 71 9.99 -1.27 -5.93
CA ALA A 71 8.73 -2.00 -6.10
C ALA A 71 7.85 -1.87 -4.87
N CYS A 72 6.54 -1.72 -5.10
CA CYS A 72 5.49 -1.81 -4.10
C CYS A 72 4.80 -3.16 -4.26
N ILE A 73 4.79 -3.98 -3.22
CA ILE A 73 4.16 -5.31 -3.23
C ILE A 73 2.92 -5.24 -2.35
N ALA A 74 1.75 -5.38 -2.98
CA ALA A 74 0.43 -5.21 -2.36
C ALA A 74 0.28 -3.88 -1.60
N CYS A 75 0.98 -2.83 -2.05
CA CYS A 75 1.03 -1.52 -1.41
C CYS A 75 0.66 -0.39 -2.40
N PRO A 76 -0.60 -0.36 -2.90
CA PRO A 76 -1.00 0.54 -3.98
C PRO A 76 -1.05 2.02 -3.58
N THR A 77 -1.27 2.33 -2.30
CA THR A 77 -1.38 3.72 -1.81
C THR A 77 -0.07 4.49 -1.96
N VAL A 78 1.06 3.88 -1.60
CA VAL A 78 2.39 4.48 -1.75
C VAL A 78 2.78 4.56 -3.22
N TRP A 79 2.50 3.50 -4.01
CA TRP A 79 2.73 3.50 -5.44
C TRP A 79 1.98 4.64 -6.14
N SER A 80 0.68 4.77 -5.88
CA SER A 80 -0.16 5.83 -6.45
C SER A 80 0.40 7.23 -6.15
N LEU A 81 0.77 7.47 -4.89
CA LEU A 81 1.35 8.76 -4.49
C LEU A 81 2.68 9.02 -5.22
N MET A 82 3.56 8.01 -5.31
CA MET A 82 4.80 8.13 -6.06
C MET A 82 4.57 8.39 -7.55
N ARG A 83 3.58 7.73 -8.19
CA ARG A 83 3.23 7.99 -9.59
C ARG A 83 2.75 9.42 -9.82
N LYS A 84 2.08 10.01 -8.83
CA LYS A 84 1.55 11.37 -8.87
C LYS A 84 2.62 12.43 -8.65
N GLU A 85 3.45 12.25 -7.62
CA GLU A 85 4.40 13.29 -7.17
C GLU A 85 5.80 13.13 -7.79
N HIS A 86 6.18 11.89 -8.15
CA HIS A 86 7.49 11.52 -8.67
C HIS A 86 7.39 10.60 -9.90
N PRO A 87 6.71 11.03 -10.98
CA PRO A 87 6.48 10.20 -12.18
C PRO A 87 7.77 9.79 -12.91
N GLU A 88 8.90 10.47 -12.64
CA GLU A 88 10.22 10.14 -13.16
C GLU A 88 10.87 8.91 -12.51
N MET A 89 10.40 8.49 -11.33
CA MET A 89 10.95 7.34 -10.62
C MET A 89 10.48 6.03 -11.24
N ASP A 90 11.41 5.08 -11.40
CA ASP A 90 11.11 3.71 -11.82
C ASP A 90 10.53 2.93 -10.63
N ASN A 91 9.23 3.10 -10.41
CA ASN A 91 8.44 2.37 -9.43
C ASN A 91 7.44 1.42 -10.11
N ILE A 92 7.33 0.20 -9.57
CA ILE A 92 6.45 -0.85 -10.09
C ILE A 92 5.56 -1.38 -8.97
N LEU A 93 4.26 -1.48 -9.22
CA LEU A 93 3.29 -2.12 -8.34
C LEU A 93 3.11 -3.59 -8.71
N PHE A 94 3.26 -4.49 -7.73
CA PHE A 94 2.84 -5.88 -7.79
C PHE A 94 1.53 -6.02 -7.02
N GLU A 95 0.42 -6.24 -7.72
CA GLU A 95 -0.92 -6.20 -7.12
C GLU A 95 -1.87 -7.17 -7.83
N TYR A 96 -2.80 -7.75 -7.07
CA TYR A 96 -3.83 -8.66 -7.58
C TYR A 96 -4.98 -7.90 -8.25
N ASP A 97 -5.31 -6.74 -7.68
CA ASP A 97 -6.40 -5.90 -8.15
C ASP A 97 -6.09 -5.23 -9.50
N THR A 98 -6.67 -5.78 -10.56
CA THR A 98 -6.48 -5.30 -11.94
C THR A 98 -7.07 -3.92 -12.20
N ARG A 99 -7.80 -3.32 -11.26
CA ARG A 99 -8.25 -1.92 -11.40
C ARG A 99 -7.07 -0.94 -11.46
N PHE A 100 -5.89 -1.31 -10.93
CA PHE A 100 -4.66 -0.53 -11.06
C PHE A 100 -3.93 -0.71 -12.41
N SER A 101 -4.38 -1.63 -13.27
CA SER A 101 -3.70 -1.95 -14.53
C SER A 101 -3.82 -0.87 -15.61
N THR A 102 -4.42 0.28 -15.30
CA THR A 102 -4.53 1.41 -16.23
C THR A 102 -3.16 1.96 -16.64
N ASP A 103 -2.14 1.78 -15.79
CA ASP A 103 -0.75 2.13 -16.08
C ASP A 103 0.08 0.85 -16.31
N SER A 104 -0.02 0.29 -17.51
CA SER A 104 0.61 -1.00 -17.86
C SER A 104 2.14 -1.01 -17.77
N ASN A 105 2.78 0.15 -17.70
CA ASN A 105 4.24 0.24 -17.63
C ASN A 105 4.76 0.18 -16.18
N SER A 106 3.88 0.36 -15.20
CA SER A 106 4.24 0.41 -13.77
C SER A 106 3.35 -0.48 -12.90
N PHE A 107 2.61 -1.39 -13.52
CA PHE A 107 1.76 -2.39 -12.88
C PHE A 107 2.14 -3.80 -13.35
N ILE A 108 2.20 -4.73 -12.40
CA ILE A 108 2.39 -6.16 -12.62
C ILE A 108 1.31 -6.89 -11.84
N GLU A 109 0.55 -7.71 -12.55
CA GLU A 109 -0.42 -8.61 -11.92
C GLU A 109 0.32 -9.64 -11.05
N TYR A 110 -0.07 -9.70 -9.78
CA TYR A 110 0.54 -10.56 -8.79
C TYR A 110 -0.52 -11.21 -7.91
N ASP A 111 -0.63 -12.53 -8.04
CA ASP A 111 -1.33 -13.38 -7.07
C ASP A 111 -0.28 -14.12 -6.24
N TYR A 112 -0.27 -13.90 -4.93
CA TYR A 112 0.65 -14.61 -4.04
C TYR A 112 0.37 -16.11 -4.00
N ASN A 113 -0.81 -16.59 -4.42
CA ASN A 113 -1.13 -18.00 -4.53
C ASN A 113 -0.45 -18.70 -5.73
N ASP A 114 0.01 -17.95 -6.71
CA ASP A 114 0.74 -18.46 -7.88
C ASP A 114 2.27 -18.52 -7.61
N ASP A 115 2.68 -18.75 -6.36
CA ASP A 115 4.08 -18.64 -5.95
C ASP A 115 5.00 -19.68 -6.60
N ASP A 116 4.48 -20.84 -6.99
CA ASP A 116 5.20 -21.86 -7.76
C ASP A 116 5.64 -21.39 -9.17
N ARG A 117 5.08 -20.27 -9.65
CA ARG A 117 5.36 -19.70 -10.99
C ARG A 117 6.20 -18.44 -10.95
N ILE A 118 6.73 -18.02 -9.78
CA ILE A 118 7.52 -16.79 -9.64
C ILE A 118 8.65 -16.71 -10.69
N GLU A 119 9.42 -17.78 -10.85
CA GLU A 119 10.54 -17.80 -11.81
C GLU A 119 10.08 -17.65 -13.26
N GLN A 120 8.90 -18.19 -13.60
CA GLN A 120 8.35 -18.16 -14.95
C GLN A 120 7.76 -16.78 -15.25
N ASN A 121 6.99 -16.24 -14.30
CA ASN A 121 6.24 -15.00 -14.47
C ASN A 121 7.15 -13.76 -14.38
N TYR A 122 8.19 -13.81 -13.56
CA TYR A 122 8.97 -12.62 -13.19
C TYR A 122 10.46 -12.73 -13.53
N PHE A 123 10.87 -13.66 -14.39
CA PHE A 123 12.27 -13.93 -14.71
C PHE A 123 13.09 -12.67 -15.06
N SER A 124 12.51 -11.77 -15.85
CA SER A 124 13.14 -10.51 -16.29
C SER A 124 13.40 -9.51 -15.16
N LEU A 125 12.79 -9.73 -13.99
CA LEU A 125 12.87 -8.87 -12.82
C LEU A 125 13.74 -9.45 -11.71
N LYS A 126 14.37 -10.61 -11.96
CA LYS A 126 15.27 -11.24 -10.99
C LYS A 126 16.38 -10.29 -10.57
N HIS A 127 16.54 -10.05 -9.27
CA HIS A 127 17.54 -9.15 -8.69
C HIS A 127 17.59 -7.73 -9.29
N THR A 128 16.42 -7.16 -9.59
CA THR A 128 16.29 -5.86 -10.25
C THR A 128 16.12 -4.70 -9.27
N PHE A 129 15.40 -4.89 -8.17
CA PHE A 129 14.97 -3.78 -7.31
C PHE A 129 15.95 -3.45 -6.19
N ASP A 130 16.13 -2.15 -5.94
CA ASP A 130 16.97 -1.58 -4.87
C ASP A 130 16.17 -1.35 -3.59
N VAL A 131 14.87 -1.05 -3.71
CA VAL A 131 13.98 -0.80 -2.57
C VAL A 131 12.67 -1.55 -2.80
N LEU A 132 12.21 -2.26 -1.78
CA LEU A 132 10.94 -3.00 -1.79
C LEU A 132 10.08 -2.55 -0.62
N ILE A 133 8.92 -1.96 -0.94
CA ILE A 133 7.85 -1.68 0.02
C ILE A 133 6.89 -2.87 0.00
N ILE A 134 6.63 -3.45 1.16
CA ILE A 134 5.93 -4.73 1.28
C ILE A 134 4.79 -4.56 2.27
N ASP A 135 3.55 -4.79 1.83
CA ASP A 135 2.36 -4.82 2.67
C ASP A 135 1.54 -6.09 2.40
N PRO A 136 1.91 -7.24 3.00
CA PRO A 136 1.27 -8.52 2.68
C PRO A 136 -0.23 -8.46 3.00
N PRO A 137 -1.12 -8.92 2.09
CA PRO A 137 -2.56 -8.72 2.22
C PRO A 137 -3.15 -9.43 3.45
N PHE A 138 -2.57 -10.56 3.87
CA PHE A 138 -3.10 -11.36 4.98
C PHE A 138 -2.09 -11.53 6.10
N LEU A 139 -2.59 -11.51 7.34
CA LEU A 139 -1.81 -11.78 8.55
C LEU A 139 -1.63 -13.29 8.81
N SER A 140 -1.35 -14.07 7.77
CA SER A 140 -1.03 -15.50 7.87
C SER A 140 0.45 -15.75 7.59
N ARG A 141 1.02 -16.77 8.25
CA ARG A 141 2.41 -17.19 7.99
C ARG A 141 2.62 -17.62 6.54
N GLU A 142 1.64 -18.31 5.96
CA GLU A 142 1.68 -18.75 4.56
C GLU A 142 1.76 -17.56 3.59
N CYS A 143 0.92 -16.53 3.78
CA CYS A 143 0.98 -15.31 2.96
C CYS A 143 2.36 -14.66 3.08
N PHE A 144 2.87 -14.53 4.31
CA PHE A 144 4.19 -13.96 4.57
C PHE A 144 5.32 -14.74 3.89
N GLU A 145 5.27 -16.07 3.97
CA GLU A 145 6.24 -16.95 3.32
C GLU A 145 6.24 -16.78 1.80
N LYS A 146 5.06 -16.83 1.18
CA LYS A 146 4.90 -16.70 -0.29
C LYS A 146 5.32 -15.32 -0.80
N VAL A 147 4.94 -14.25 -0.10
CA VAL A 147 5.42 -12.89 -0.41
C VAL A 147 6.93 -12.80 -0.27
N SER A 148 7.52 -13.40 0.77
CA SER A 148 8.98 -13.38 0.96
C SER A 148 9.75 -14.08 -0.17
N ARG A 149 9.17 -15.11 -0.81
CA ARG A 149 9.77 -15.79 -1.97
C ARG A 149 9.86 -14.85 -3.16
N LEU A 150 8.79 -14.10 -3.46
CA LEU A 150 8.80 -13.09 -4.52
C LEU A 150 9.86 -12.01 -4.22
N VAL A 151 9.82 -11.46 -3.00
CA VAL A 151 10.76 -10.41 -2.55
C VAL A 151 12.21 -10.83 -2.76
N LYS A 152 12.59 -12.03 -2.31
CA LYS A 152 13.95 -12.57 -2.47
C LYS A 152 14.33 -12.79 -3.93
N PHE A 153 13.37 -13.10 -4.79
CA PHE A 153 13.61 -13.34 -6.20
C PHE A 153 13.85 -12.02 -6.97
N ILE A 154 13.01 -11.01 -6.76
CA ILE A 154 13.06 -9.75 -7.52
C ILE A 154 14.02 -8.72 -6.92
N GLY A 155 14.26 -8.76 -5.61
CA GLY A 155 15.17 -7.86 -4.91
C GLY A 155 16.63 -8.17 -5.21
N LYS A 156 17.47 -7.14 -5.34
CA LYS A 156 18.93 -7.30 -5.29
C LYS A 156 19.33 -7.98 -3.97
N THR A 157 20.53 -8.56 -3.91
CA THR A 157 20.99 -9.20 -2.66
C THR A 157 21.22 -8.15 -1.56
N THR A 158 20.77 -8.41 -0.33
CA THR A 158 21.11 -7.59 0.84
C THR A 158 22.64 -7.50 1.00
N PRO A 159 23.22 -6.33 1.30
CA PRO A 159 22.57 -5.06 1.68
C PRO A 159 22.24 -4.11 0.50
N GLN A 160 22.28 -4.58 -0.74
CA GLN A 160 22.01 -3.74 -1.93
C GLN A 160 20.51 -3.48 -2.11
N CYS A 161 19.66 -4.42 -1.69
CA CYS A 161 18.23 -4.20 -1.58
C CYS A 161 17.85 -3.84 -0.15
N LYS A 162 17.00 -2.84 0.00
CA LYS A 162 16.45 -2.36 1.27
C LYS A 162 14.96 -2.69 1.32
N HIS A 163 14.50 -3.23 2.45
CA HIS A 163 13.11 -3.61 2.64
C HIS A 163 12.40 -2.65 3.59
N ILE A 164 11.22 -2.18 3.21
CA ILE A 164 10.28 -1.46 4.08
C ILE A 164 9.04 -2.32 4.19
N ILE A 165 8.84 -2.97 5.33
CA ILE A 165 7.76 -3.94 5.52
C ILE A 165 6.74 -3.35 6.49
N CYS A 166 5.56 -3.04 5.98
CA CYS A 166 4.43 -2.60 6.79
C CYS A 166 3.45 -3.77 6.92
N THR A 167 3.07 -4.11 8.13
CA THR A 167 2.13 -5.22 8.37
C THR A 167 1.57 -5.14 9.79
N GLY A 168 0.64 -6.02 10.15
CA GLY A 168 0.16 -6.12 11.52
C GLY A 168 1.28 -6.49 12.48
N ALA A 169 1.37 -5.81 13.63
CA ALA A 169 2.44 -5.99 14.63
C ALA A 169 2.55 -7.44 15.15
N ILE A 170 1.49 -8.24 15.03
CA ILE A 170 1.50 -9.67 15.35
C ILE A 170 2.45 -10.50 14.45
N GLN A 171 2.87 -9.96 13.30
CA GLN A 171 3.76 -10.63 12.34
C GLN A 171 5.24 -10.53 12.72
N GLU A 172 5.60 -9.91 13.84
CA GLU A 172 7.00 -9.67 14.22
C GLU A 172 7.85 -10.95 14.28
N GLU A 173 7.27 -12.10 14.66
CA GLU A 173 7.99 -13.38 14.60
C GLU A 173 8.22 -13.86 13.15
N ASN A 174 7.26 -13.66 12.25
CA ASN A 174 7.43 -13.99 10.83
C ASN A 174 8.44 -13.05 10.15
N ILE A 175 8.54 -11.78 10.57
CA ILE A 175 9.61 -10.87 10.13
C ILE A 175 10.98 -11.48 10.42
N LYS A 176 11.21 -11.98 11.65
CA LYS A 176 12.49 -12.58 12.05
C LYS A 176 12.85 -13.81 11.21
N ASP A 177 11.85 -14.64 10.89
CA ASP A 177 12.04 -15.86 10.12
C ASP A 177 12.32 -15.60 8.64
N PHE A 178 11.58 -14.67 8.02
CA PHE A 178 11.61 -14.47 6.57
C PHE A 178 12.53 -13.34 6.11
N PHE A 179 12.77 -12.34 6.97
CA PHE A 179 13.59 -11.15 6.73
C PHE A 179 14.66 -10.99 7.83
N PRO A 180 15.63 -11.90 7.91
CA PRO A 180 16.65 -11.87 8.95
C PRO A 180 17.45 -10.57 8.89
N GLY A 181 17.55 -9.88 10.03
CA GLY A 181 18.20 -8.57 10.16
C GLY A 181 17.24 -7.39 10.09
N ALA A 182 15.98 -7.61 9.69
CA ALA A 182 14.95 -6.59 9.80
C ALA A 182 14.59 -6.31 11.27
N TYR A 183 14.37 -5.04 11.59
CA TYR A 183 14.00 -4.57 12.92
C TYR A 183 12.87 -3.55 12.83
N ARG A 184 12.08 -3.48 13.92
CA ARG A 184 10.95 -2.57 14.03
C ARG A 184 11.42 -1.11 14.17
N VAL A 185 10.79 -0.19 13.45
CA VAL A 185 11.05 1.26 13.56
C VAL A 185 9.99 1.96 14.41
N LEU A 186 10.25 3.22 14.78
CA LEU A 186 9.32 4.03 15.57
C LEU A 186 8.06 4.42 14.79
N PHE A 187 8.19 4.59 13.47
CA PHE A 187 7.06 4.87 12.58
C PHE A 187 5.99 3.77 12.67
N GLN A 188 4.73 4.21 12.84
CA GLN A 188 3.56 3.35 12.89
C GLN A 188 2.62 3.71 11.72
N PRO A 189 2.46 2.81 10.73
CA PRO A 189 1.54 3.03 9.63
C PRO A 189 0.10 3.18 10.12
N GLN A 190 -0.62 4.13 9.53
CA GLN A 190 -2.03 4.41 9.79
C GLN A 190 -2.84 4.34 8.50
N HIS A 191 -4.12 4.04 8.65
CA HIS A 191 -5.04 3.83 7.54
C HIS A 191 -6.16 4.88 7.58
N GLU A 192 -6.79 5.12 6.44
CA GLU A 192 -8.00 5.95 6.30
C GLU A 192 -9.10 5.46 7.26
N ARG A 193 -9.16 4.14 7.50
CA ARG A 193 -10.10 3.51 8.42
C ARG A 193 -9.38 2.88 9.60
N ASN A 194 -10.02 2.92 10.76
CA ASN A 194 -9.50 2.26 11.95
C ASN A 194 -9.53 0.73 11.78
N LEU A 195 -8.36 0.11 11.91
CA LEU A 195 -8.21 -1.34 11.95
C LEU A 195 -8.08 -1.82 13.39
N MET A 196 -8.57 -3.02 13.68
CA MET A 196 -8.46 -3.59 15.03
C MET A 196 -7.03 -4.01 15.38
N ASN A 197 -6.25 -4.42 14.39
CA ASN A 197 -4.88 -4.85 14.59
C ASN A 197 -3.93 -3.66 14.47
N PRO A 198 -3.05 -3.40 15.46
CA PRO A 198 -2.05 -2.36 15.32
C PRO A 198 -1.06 -2.75 14.21
N PHE A 199 -0.70 -1.80 13.36
CA PHE A 199 0.34 -1.97 12.36
C PHE A 199 1.71 -1.54 12.89
N ALA A 200 2.75 -2.09 12.29
CA ALA A 200 4.13 -1.76 12.55
C ALA A 200 4.90 -1.72 11.24
N CYS A 201 5.98 -0.94 11.22
CA CYS A 201 6.93 -0.90 10.12
C CYS A 201 8.25 -1.54 10.56
N PHE A 202 8.86 -2.31 9.66
CA PHE A 202 10.13 -3.00 9.85
C PHE A 202 11.05 -2.72 8.66
N VAL A 203 12.35 -2.58 8.94
CA VAL A 203 13.38 -2.31 7.93
C VAL A 203 14.65 -3.08 8.21
N ASP A 204 15.48 -3.32 7.21
CA ASP A 204 16.79 -3.99 7.33
C ASP A 204 17.99 -3.07 7.09
N TYR A 205 17.78 -1.75 7.21
CA TYR A 205 18.77 -0.70 6.95
C TYR A 205 18.56 0.49 7.88
N GLU A 206 19.56 1.36 8.00
CA GLU A 206 19.46 2.59 8.79
C GLU A 206 18.53 3.63 8.11
N THR A 207 17.36 3.84 8.69
CA THR A 207 16.32 4.75 8.20
C THR A 207 16.79 6.20 8.08
N LYS A 208 16.22 6.97 7.15
CA LYS A 208 16.52 8.41 7.02
C LYS A 208 15.44 9.32 7.62
N THR A 209 14.19 8.91 7.57
CA THR A 209 13.00 9.72 7.91
C THR A 209 11.97 8.98 8.77
N LEU A 210 12.06 7.64 8.89
CA LEU A 210 11.08 6.85 9.64
C LEU A 210 11.31 6.81 11.16
N ASN A 211 12.52 7.12 11.63
CA ASN A 211 12.82 7.18 13.07
C ASN A 211 12.88 8.59 13.65
N THR A 212 12.50 9.61 12.86
CA THR A 212 12.32 10.97 13.37
C THR A 212 10.90 11.13 13.91
N GLU A 213 10.77 11.77 15.07
CA GLU A 213 9.49 12.18 15.66
C GLU A 213 8.71 13.14 14.76
#